data_AF-A0A9P9BV03-F1
#
_entry.id   AF-A0A9P9BV03-F1
#
_cell.length_a   1.000
_cell.length_b   1.000
_cell.length_c   1.000
_cell.angle_alpha   90.00
_cell.angle_beta   90.00
_cell.angle_gamma   90.00
#
_symmetry.space_group_name_H-M   'P 1'
#
loop_
_entity.id
_entity.type
_entity.pdbx_description
1 polymer ?
#
loop_
_entity_poly.entity_id
_entity_poly.type
_entity_poly.pdbx_seq_one_letter_code
_entity_poly.pdbx_strand_id
1 'polypeptide(L)'
;LTKLVQLVTVPRIRHATLAAHTVIIGQQLYGINIISFYSTSIFTAASFTPLAALLASSSFSLLNFLFAVPAIWTMDSFGRRSLLLWTLPVMGLCILLAGVSFTTTTTATTVSARFVLLASIVYLFCIAYSPGMGPVPAAYSAEVFPLSHRELRISSTVSATNVRAAALSASFPWLVGVAGKGPVFGLYAVLNVVACVLVWVFIRETRRKTLEELDGVFKAGMGESIKFEARKLVNAVKMSLGIGRS
;
A
#
# COMPACT_ATOMS: atom_id res chain seq x y z
N LEU A 1 -8.84 6.88 -34.82
CA LEU A 1 -9.23 7.11 -33.42
C LEU A 1 -8.06 6.74 -32.51
N THR A 2 -7.36 7.75 -32.01
CA THR A 2 -6.08 7.64 -31.29
C THR A 2 -6.18 6.68 -30.11
N LYS A 3 -5.14 5.88 -29.83
CA LYS A 3 -5.09 4.90 -28.71
C LYS A 3 -5.55 5.48 -27.35
N LEU A 4 -5.45 6.80 -27.18
CA LEU A 4 -5.93 7.57 -26.02
C LEU A 4 -7.46 7.65 -25.89
N VAL A 5 -8.22 7.70 -26.98
CA VAL A 5 -9.70 7.74 -26.91
C VAL A 5 -10.23 6.35 -26.52
N GLN A 6 -9.61 5.30 -27.04
CA GLN A 6 -9.94 3.90 -26.69
C GLN A 6 -9.73 3.59 -25.21
N LEU A 7 -8.92 4.37 -24.49
CA LEU A 7 -8.75 4.23 -23.03
C LEU A 7 -10.04 4.51 -22.25
N VAL A 8 -10.82 5.50 -22.71
CA VAL A 8 -12.05 5.95 -22.04
C VAL A 8 -13.26 5.22 -22.59
N THR A 9 -13.26 4.93 -23.89
CA THR A 9 -14.40 4.35 -24.60
C THR A 9 -14.55 2.84 -24.36
N VAL A 10 -13.45 2.09 -24.19
CA VAL A 10 -13.52 0.62 -24.06
C VAL A 10 -13.65 0.22 -22.57
N PRO A 11 -14.77 -0.41 -22.15
CA PRO A 11 -15.02 -0.72 -20.74
C PRO A 11 -13.93 -1.58 -20.08
N ARG A 12 -13.39 -2.56 -20.82
CA ARG A 12 -12.28 -3.42 -20.36
C ARG A 12 -11.04 -2.59 -20.01
N ILE A 13 -10.61 -1.71 -20.93
CA ILE A 13 -9.40 -0.90 -20.76
C ILE A 13 -9.62 0.11 -19.63
N ARG A 14 -10.82 0.70 -19.55
CA ARG A 14 -11.21 1.61 -18.47
C ARG A 14 -11.17 0.96 -17.10
N HIS A 15 -11.79 -0.21 -16.91
CA HIS A 15 -11.80 -0.92 -15.63
C HIS A 15 -10.40 -1.34 -15.20
N ALA A 16 -9.59 -1.81 -16.15
CA ALA A 16 -8.19 -2.11 -15.92
C ALA A 16 -7.40 -0.85 -15.49
N THR A 17 -7.71 0.33 -16.05
CA THR A 17 -6.95 1.58 -15.79
C THR A 17 -7.32 2.10 -14.41
N LEU A 18 -8.60 2.05 -14.07
CA LEU A 18 -9.10 2.37 -12.76
C LEU A 18 -8.46 1.46 -11.70
N ALA A 19 -8.44 0.15 -11.91
CA ALA A 19 -7.83 -0.79 -10.97
C ALA A 19 -6.34 -0.46 -10.74
N ALA A 20 -5.56 -0.29 -11.81
CA ALA A 20 -4.14 0.05 -11.70
C ALA A 20 -3.90 1.41 -11.02
N HIS A 21 -4.68 2.44 -11.37
CA HIS A 21 -4.57 3.75 -10.73
C HIS A 21 -4.95 3.69 -9.26
N THR A 22 -5.97 2.91 -8.89
CA THR A 22 -6.36 2.71 -7.48
C THR A 22 -5.26 2.04 -6.69
N VAL A 23 -4.55 1.05 -7.24
CA VAL A 23 -3.43 0.39 -6.53
C VAL A 23 -2.31 1.39 -6.24
N ILE A 24 -1.96 2.22 -7.23
CA ILE A 24 -0.91 3.23 -7.06
C ILE A 24 -1.35 4.36 -6.13
N ILE A 25 -2.61 4.80 -6.21
CA ILE A 25 -3.15 5.77 -5.25
C ILE A 25 -3.06 5.18 -3.84
N GLY A 26 -3.47 3.93 -3.66
CA GLY A 26 -3.31 3.20 -2.40
C GLY A 26 -1.86 3.24 -1.92
N GLN A 27 -0.90 2.93 -2.79
CA GLN A 27 0.53 2.97 -2.47
C GLN A 27 0.99 4.29 -1.85
N GLN A 28 0.49 5.41 -2.36
CA GLN A 28 0.81 6.73 -1.83
C GLN A 28 0.09 7.04 -0.53
N LEU A 29 -1.16 6.60 -0.39
CA LEU A 29 -1.95 6.77 0.83
C LEU A 29 -1.36 6.01 2.03
N TYR A 30 -0.61 4.92 1.79
CA TYR A 30 0.10 4.19 2.85
C TYR A 30 1.32 4.92 3.40
N GLY A 31 1.76 6.01 2.75
CA GLY A 31 2.79 6.90 3.29
C GLY A 31 4.23 6.38 3.22
N ILE A 32 4.53 5.37 2.38
CA ILE A 32 5.89 4.84 2.25
C ILE A 32 6.91 5.92 1.87
N ASN A 33 6.55 6.81 0.93
CA ASN A 33 7.43 7.90 0.50
C ASN A 33 7.70 8.90 1.63
N ILE A 34 6.72 9.13 2.50
CA ILE A 34 6.90 9.99 3.68
C ILE A 34 7.83 9.32 4.67
N ILE A 35 7.57 8.06 4.99
CA ILE A 35 8.41 7.30 5.94
C ILE A 35 9.84 7.21 5.40
N SER A 36 10.01 7.01 4.10
CA SER A 36 11.34 6.89 3.47
C SER A 36 12.08 8.23 3.36
N PHE A 37 11.41 9.33 3.03
CA PHE A 37 12.06 10.65 2.88
C PHE A 37 12.24 11.37 4.22
N TYR A 38 11.34 11.14 5.17
CA TYR A 38 11.36 11.78 6.48
C TYR A 38 11.78 10.84 7.60
N SER A 39 12.21 9.59 7.33
CA SER A 39 12.72 8.64 8.34
C SER A 39 13.72 9.30 9.29
N THR A 40 14.75 9.94 8.74
CA THR A 40 15.78 10.63 9.53
C THR A 40 15.17 11.76 10.36
N SER A 41 14.22 12.52 9.82
CA SER A 41 13.54 13.62 10.54
C SER A 41 12.58 13.11 11.62
N ILE A 42 11.99 11.93 11.42
CA ILE A 42 11.13 11.23 12.38
C ILE A 42 12.00 10.71 13.53
N PHE A 43 13.16 10.11 13.22
CA PHE A 43 14.11 9.60 14.21
C PHE A 43 14.79 10.73 14.99
N THR A 44 15.28 11.80 14.35
CA THR A 44 15.88 12.94 15.08
C THR A 44 14.87 13.63 16.00
N ALA A 45 13.60 13.69 15.59
CA ALA A 45 12.52 14.19 16.43
C ALA A 45 12.17 13.31 17.63
N ALA A 46 12.51 12.02 17.57
CA ALA A 46 12.40 11.08 18.67
C ALA A 46 13.66 11.04 19.55
N SER A 47 14.45 12.12 19.54
CA SER A 47 15.69 12.30 20.32
C SER A 47 16.86 11.39 19.92
N PHE A 48 16.89 10.89 18.68
CA PHE A 48 18.08 10.20 18.17
C PHE A 48 19.21 11.20 17.93
N THR A 49 20.46 10.82 18.26
CA THR A 49 21.64 11.49 17.74
C THR A 49 21.62 11.43 16.20
N PRO A 50 22.13 12.46 15.49
CA PRO A 50 22.10 12.49 14.02
C PRO A 50 22.70 11.23 13.37
N LEU A 51 23.79 10.71 13.94
CA LEU A 51 24.44 9.47 13.48
C LEU A 51 23.54 8.24 13.68
N ALA A 52 22.86 8.13 14.82
CA ALA A 52 21.92 7.03 15.09
C ALA A 52 20.69 7.08 14.17
N ALA A 53 20.18 8.28 13.87
CA ALA A 53 19.08 8.47 12.93
C ALA A 53 19.46 8.05 11.49
N LEU A 54 20.68 8.39 11.06
CA LEU A 54 21.23 7.98 9.77
C LEU A 54 21.41 6.46 9.68
N LEU A 55 21.94 5.83 10.73
CA LEU A 55 22.06 4.38 10.80
C LEU A 55 20.68 3.70 10.78
N ALA A 56 19.71 4.21 11.55
CA ALA A 56 18.35 3.69 11.55
C ALA A 56 17.66 3.81 10.18
N SER A 57 17.85 4.93 9.48
CA SER A 57 17.34 5.10 8.12
C SER A 57 18.04 4.18 7.12
N SER A 58 19.35 3.95 7.28
CA SER A 58 20.10 3.00 6.45
C SER A 58 19.62 1.56 6.67
N SER A 59 19.40 1.17 7.92
CA SER A 59 18.83 -0.13 8.30
C SER A 59 17.41 -0.31 7.75
N PHE A 60 16.58 0.73 7.76
CA PHE A 60 15.25 0.71 7.14
C PHE A 60 15.32 0.37 5.65
N SER A 61 16.19 1.04 4.90
CA SER A 61 16.39 0.78 3.46
C SER A 61 16.94 -0.62 3.20
N LEU A 62 17.87 -1.10 4.04
CA LEU A 62 18.41 -2.45 3.94
C LEU A 62 17.34 -3.52 4.20
N LEU A 63 16.49 -3.33 5.22
CA LEU A 63 15.37 -4.23 5.49
C LEU A 63 14.38 -4.24 4.32
N ASN A 64 14.07 -3.07 3.76
CA ASN A 64 13.18 -2.97 2.60
C ASN A 64 13.73 -3.77 1.40
N PHE A 65 15.04 -3.71 1.19
CA PHE A 65 15.70 -4.49 0.12
C PHE A 65 15.71 -6.00 0.43
N LEU A 66 16.10 -6.40 1.65
CA LEU A 66 16.20 -7.80 2.04
C LEU A 66 14.85 -8.52 2.00
N PHE A 67 13.79 -7.86 2.47
CA PHE A 67 12.44 -8.43 2.44
C PHE A 67 11.77 -8.34 1.06
N ALA A 68 12.35 -7.62 0.10
CA ALA A 68 11.81 -7.56 -1.27
C ALA A 68 12.14 -8.82 -2.07
N VAL A 69 13.22 -9.53 -1.73
CA VAL A 69 13.60 -10.79 -2.38
C VAL A 69 12.57 -11.90 -2.12
N PRO A 70 12.22 -12.26 -0.86
CA PRO A 70 11.21 -13.28 -0.59
C PRO A 70 9.79 -12.85 -1.01
N ALA A 71 9.55 -11.55 -1.16
CA ALA A 71 8.29 -11.01 -1.67
C ALA A 71 7.96 -11.55 -3.06
N ILE A 72 8.96 -11.71 -3.93
CA ILE A 72 8.76 -12.15 -5.32
C ILE A 72 8.13 -13.55 -5.33
N TRP A 73 8.67 -14.49 -4.57
CA TRP A 73 8.10 -15.85 -4.47
C TRP A 73 6.74 -15.87 -3.76
N THR A 74 6.59 -15.05 -2.73
CA THR A 74 5.34 -14.96 -1.94
C THR A 74 4.19 -14.42 -2.80
N MET A 75 4.47 -13.44 -3.67
CA MET A 75 3.48 -12.83 -4.56
C MET A 75 2.86 -13.85 -5.52
N ASP A 76 3.64 -14.79 -6.04
CA ASP A 76 3.16 -15.80 -7.00
C ASP A 76 2.39 -16.95 -6.31
N SER A 77 2.70 -17.21 -5.03
CA SER A 77 2.14 -18.32 -4.26
C SER A 77 0.93 -17.94 -3.40
N PHE A 78 0.83 -16.71 -2.88
CA PHE A 78 -0.34 -16.25 -2.12
C PHE A 78 -1.40 -15.54 -2.99
N GLY A 79 -0.99 -14.95 -4.12
CA GLY A 79 -1.86 -14.12 -4.95
C GLY A 79 -1.84 -12.65 -4.53
N ARG A 80 -2.10 -11.77 -5.49
CA ARG A 80 -1.73 -10.34 -5.39
C ARG A 80 -2.71 -9.60 -4.49
N ARG A 81 -4.00 -9.88 -4.65
CA ARG A 81 -5.04 -9.26 -3.82
C ARG A 81 -4.99 -9.74 -2.37
N SER A 82 -4.83 -11.05 -2.17
CA SER A 82 -4.72 -11.62 -0.84
C SER A 82 -3.51 -11.09 -0.08
N LEU A 83 -2.36 -10.96 -0.75
CA LEU A 83 -1.14 -10.44 -0.14
C LEU A 83 -1.32 -8.98 0.29
N LEU A 84 -1.94 -8.15 -0.56
CA LEU A 84 -2.29 -6.78 -0.21
C LEU A 84 -3.23 -6.75 1.00
N LEU A 85 -4.36 -7.46 0.96
CA LEU A 85 -5.35 -7.44 2.05
C LEU A 85 -4.79 -7.93 3.39
N TRP A 86 -3.76 -8.78 3.40
CA TRP A 86 -3.08 -9.22 4.61
C TRP A 86 -2.08 -8.20 5.16
N THR A 87 -1.31 -7.53 4.30
CA THR A 87 -0.30 -6.57 4.76
C THR A 87 -0.91 -5.24 5.19
N LEU A 88 -2.05 -4.87 4.61
CA LEU A 88 -2.75 -3.62 4.86
C LEU A 88 -3.13 -3.35 6.33
N PRO A 89 -3.83 -4.25 7.04
CA PRO A 89 -4.17 -4.03 8.44
C PRO A 89 -2.94 -3.93 9.34
N VAL A 90 -1.89 -4.69 9.03
CA VAL A 90 -0.62 -4.65 9.78
C VAL A 90 0.04 -3.28 9.63
N MET A 91 0.15 -2.80 8.39
CA MET A 91 0.73 -1.48 8.09
C MET A 91 -0.08 -0.32 8.71
N GLY A 92 -1.41 -0.38 8.63
CA GLY A 92 -2.29 0.61 9.24
C GLY A 92 -2.14 0.66 10.76
N LEU A 93 -2.04 -0.52 11.40
CA LEU A 93 -1.82 -0.62 12.84
C LEU A 93 -0.44 -0.07 13.24
N CYS A 94 0.62 -0.34 12.48
CA CYS A 94 1.93 0.24 12.72
C CYS A 94 1.91 1.78 12.68
N ILE A 95 1.29 2.36 11.65
CA ILE A 95 1.20 3.83 11.52
C ILE A 95 0.36 4.43 12.66
N LEU A 96 -0.72 3.77 13.06
CA LEU A 96 -1.54 4.20 14.19
C LEU A 96 -0.72 4.19 15.49
N LEU A 97 0.00 3.10 15.76
CA LEU A 97 0.88 2.98 16.93
C LEU A 97 2.00 4.03 16.92
N ALA A 98 2.57 4.31 15.73
CA ALA A 98 3.55 5.38 15.57
C ALA A 98 2.94 6.76 15.90
N GLY A 99 1.72 7.03 15.44
CA GLY A 99 0.99 8.27 15.75
C GLY A 99 0.71 8.43 17.26
N VAL A 100 0.24 7.37 17.92
CA VAL A 100 0.00 7.36 19.37
C VAL A 100 1.31 7.60 20.14
N SER A 101 2.41 6.99 19.71
CA SER A 101 3.74 7.18 20.31
C SER A 101 4.20 8.64 20.30
N PHE A 102 3.80 9.44 19.31
CA PHE A 102 4.11 10.87 19.27
C PHE A 102 3.21 11.73 20.18
N THR A 103 2.01 11.25 20.53
CA THR A 103 1.04 11.99 21.37
C THR A 103 1.21 11.73 22.88
N THR A 104 1.85 10.63 23.27
CA THR A 104 2.07 10.30 24.69
C THR A 104 3.22 11.11 25.26
N THR A 105 2.93 12.20 25.98
CA THR A 105 3.95 12.98 26.70
C THR A 105 4.40 12.20 27.93
N THR A 106 5.57 11.58 27.90
CA THR A 106 6.13 10.91 29.08
C THR A 106 7.55 11.39 29.40
N THR A 107 7.77 11.54 30.71
CA THR A 107 8.90 12.11 31.45
C THR A 107 10.28 11.61 31.02
N ALA A 108 11.30 12.46 31.17
CA ALA A 108 12.67 12.36 30.63
C ALA A 108 13.44 11.02 30.81
N THR A 109 13.01 10.12 31.70
CA THR A 109 13.61 8.78 31.88
C THR A 109 13.12 7.72 30.87
N THR A 110 12.07 8.00 30.10
CA THR A 110 11.46 7.07 29.12
C THR A 110 11.88 7.31 27.66
N VAL A 111 12.76 8.28 27.40
CA VAL A 111 13.21 8.66 26.04
C VAL A 111 13.83 7.45 25.30
N SER A 112 14.60 6.62 26.00
CA SER A 112 15.20 5.41 25.40
C SER A 112 14.18 4.29 25.10
N ALA A 113 13.06 4.22 25.84
CA ALA A 113 12.02 3.22 25.58
C ALA A 113 11.16 3.62 24.36
N ARG A 114 10.86 4.92 24.22
CA ARG A 114 10.18 5.47 23.03
C ARG A 114 11.04 5.29 21.77
N PHE A 115 12.36 5.40 21.90
CA PHE A 115 13.33 5.09 20.84
C PHE A 115 13.17 3.67 20.28
N VAL A 116 13.17 2.64 21.15
CA VAL A 116 13.05 1.24 20.71
C VAL A 116 11.67 0.98 20.11
N LEU A 117 10.63 1.51 20.73
CA LEU A 117 9.25 1.36 20.26
C LEU A 117 9.04 1.98 18.87
N LEU A 118 9.50 3.21 18.63
CA LEU A 118 9.31 3.83 17.32
C LEU A 118 10.13 3.14 16.22
N ALA A 119 11.38 2.78 16.50
CA ALA A 119 12.23 2.07 15.55
C ALA A 119 11.65 0.70 15.18
N SER A 120 11.21 -0.07 16.18
CA SER A 120 10.57 -1.38 15.96
C SER A 120 9.28 -1.27 15.15
N ILE A 121 8.44 -0.26 15.41
CA ILE A 121 7.21 -0.03 14.64
C ILE A 121 7.51 0.30 13.18
N VAL A 122 8.49 1.17 12.91
CA VAL A 122 8.89 1.54 11.55
C VAL A 122 9.52 0.35 10.81
N TYR A 123 10.30 -0.48 11.49
CA TYR A 123 10.85 -1.71 10.91
C TYR A 123 9.77 -2.76 10.65
N LEU A 124 8.80 -2.92 11.55
CA LEU A 124 7.68 -3.84 11.35
C LEU A 124 6.78 -3.37 10.20
N PHE A 125 6.58 -2.06 10.06
CA PHE A 125 5.95 -1.47 8.88
C PHE A 125 6.71 -1.81 7.60
N CYS A 126 8.04 -1.69 7.60
CA CYS A 126 8.89 -2.02 6.44
C CYS A 126 8.76 -3.49 6.04
N ILE A 127 8.83 -4.39 7.03
CA ILE A 127 8.70 -5.84 6.83
C ILE A 127 7.31 -6.20 6.29
N ALA A 128 6.25 -5.51 6.71
CA ALA A 128 4.90 -5.71 6.19
C ALA A 128 4.69 -5.08 4.80
N TYR A 129 5.32 -3.94 4.53
CA TYR A 129 5.24 -3.23 3.25
C TYR A 129 5.89 -4.04 2.12
N SER A 130 7.08 -4.57 2.38
CA SER A 130 7.93 -5.19 1.39
C SER A 130 7.28 -6.35 0.61
N PRO A 131 6.64 -7.36 1.23
CA PRO A 131 6.00 -8.46 0.51
C PRO A 131 4.81 -8.02 -0.35
N GLY A 132 4.01 -7.05 0.14
CA GLY A 132 2.79 -6.63 -0.53
C GLY A 132 3.01 -5.41 -1.43
N MET A 133 3.02 -4.23 -0.82
CA MET A 133 2.91 -2.96 -1.53
C MET A 133 4.18 -2.55 -2.30
N GLY A 134 5.32 -3.20 -2.06
CA GLY A 134 6.54 -3.00 -2.84
C GLY A 134 6.40 -3.48 -4.28
N PRO A 135 6.36 -4.80 -4.53
CA PRO A 135 6.36 -5.36 -5.88
C PRO A 135 4.97 -5.45 -6.52
N VAL A 136 3.90 -5.58 -5.73
CA VAL A 136 2.56 -5.88 -6.26
C VAL A 136 2.00 -4.77 -7.16
N PRO A 137 2.09 -3.47 -6.85
CA PRO A 137 1.50 -2.43 -7.71
C PRO A 137 2.12 -2.37 -9.11
N ALA A 138 3.43 -2.57 -9.20
CA ALA A 138 4.16 -2.61 -10.46
C ALA A 138 3.80 -3.87 -11.26
N ALA A 139 3.84 -5.04 -10.61
CA ALA A 139 3.48 -6.31 -11.24
C ALA A 139 2.00 -6.33 -11.69
N TYR A 140 1.09 -5.86 -10.85
CA TYR A 140 -0.34 -5.78 -11.14
C TYR A 140 -0.63 -4.88 -12.34
N SER A 141 0.01 -3.71 -12.41
CA SER A 141 -0.14 -2.80 -13.54
C SER A 141 0.33 -3.45 -14.84
N ALA A 142 1.42 -4.22 -14.80
CA ALA A 142 1.87 -4.97 -15.97
C ALA A 142 0.88 -6.09 -16.37
N GLU A 143 0.34 -6.85 -15.43
CA GLU A 143 -0.57 -7.97 -15.71
C GLU A 143 -1.94 -7.53 -16.26
N VAL A 144 -2.47 -6.42 -15.75
CA VAL A 144 -3.83 -5.96 -16.05
C VAL A 144 -3.93 -5.24 -17.40
N PHE A 145 -2.80 -4.87 -18.01
CA PHE A 145 -2.79 -4.13 -19.26
C PHE A 145 -2.66 -5.04 -20.50
N PRO A 146 -3.55 -4.86 -21.52
CA PRO A 146 -3.44 -5.55 -22.81
C PRO A 146 -2.11 -5.21 -23.48
N LEU A 147 -1.51 -6.18 -24.18
CA LEU A 147 -0.25 -6.00 -24.89
C LEU A 147 -0.24 -4.80 -25.84
N SER A 148 -1.34 -4.54 -26.56
CA SER A 148 -1.46 -3.46 -27.56
C SER A 148 -1.34 -2.03 -26.99
N HIS A 149 -1.61 -1.85 -25.70
CA HIS A 149 -1.63 -0.55 -25.01
C HIS A 149 -0.80 -0.56 -23.71
N ARG A 150 -0.01 -1.62 -23.47
CA ARG A 150 0.72 -1.82 -22.22
C ARG A 150 1.70 -0.70 -21.93
N GLU A 151 2.56 -0.38 -22.90
CA GLU A 151 3.61 0.64 -22.75
C GLU A 151 3.04 2.01 -22.36
N LEU A 152 2.01 2.46 -23.09
CA LEU A 152 1.33 3.73 -22.82
C LEU A 152 0.76 3.77 -21.40
N ARG A 153 0.18 2.66 -20.94
CA ARG A 153 -0.49 2.59 -19.65
C ARG A 153 0.49 2.45 -18.49
N ILE A 154 1.55 1.66 -18.65
CA ILE A 154 2.64 1.59 -17.67
C ILE A 154 3.26 2.99 -17.51
N SER A 155 3.58 3.68 -18.60
CA SER A 155 4.13 5.04 -18.56
C SER A 155 3.20 6.02 -17.82
N SER A 156 1.89 6.01 -18.12
CA SER A 156 0.92 6.85 -17.40
C SER A 156 0.84 6.53 -15.91
N THR A 157 0.93 5.25 -15.55
CA THR A 157 0.85 4.78 -14.18
C THR A 157 2.07 5.24 -13.38
N VAL A 158 3.27 5.08 -13.96
CA VAL A 158 4.54 5.52 -13.37
C VAL A 158 4.60 7.03 -13.22
N SER A 159 4.20 7.78 -14.25
CA SER A 159 4.12 9.25 -14.18
C SER A 159 3.18 9.68 -13.04
N ALA A 160 2.00 9.07 -12.97
CA ALA A 160 1.05 9.36 -11.92
C ALA A 160 1.57 8.98 -10.51
N THR A 161 2.35 7.91 -10.37
CA THR A 161 3.05 7.57 -9.11
C THR A 161 3.98 8.70 -8.69
N ASN A 162 4.86 9.15 -9.59
CA ASN A 162 5.88 10.14 -9.29
C ASN A 162 5.28 11.52 -9.00
N VAL A 163 4.28 11.95 -9.78
CA VAL A 163 3.57 13.21 -9.53
C VAL A 163 2.91 13.19 -8.15
N ARG A 164 2.25 12.09 -7.79
CA ARG A 164 1.66 11.94 -6.45
C ARG A 164 2.72 11.87 -5.35
N ALA A 165 3.86 11.23 -5.59
CA ALA A 165 4.96 11.16 -4.63
C ALA A 165 5.50 12.57 -4.34
N ALA A 166 5.71 13.36 -5.40
CA ALA A 166 6.16 14.73 -5.30
C ALA A 166 5.15 15.61 -4.57
N ALA A 167 3.87 15.53 -4.93
CA ALA A 167 2.80 16.29 -4.27
C ALA A 167 2.72 15.95 -2.77
N LEU A 168 2.76 14.65 -2.43
CA LEU A 168 2.72 14.20 -1.05
C LEU A 168 3.92 14.69 -0.25
N SER A 169 5.13 14.57 -0.82
CA SER A 169 6.37 15.00 -0.19
C SER A 169 6.41 16.52 0.01
N ALA A 170 5.89 17.30 -0.93
CA ALA A 170 5.78 18.76 -0.78
C ALA A 170 4.74 19.16 0.27
N SER A 171 3.62 18.43 0.36
CA SER A 171 2.54 18.74 1.32
C SER A 171 2.87 18.35 2.77
N PHE A 172 3.70 17.33 2.97
CA PHE A 172 3.94 16.75 4.29
C PHE A 172 4.56 17.72 5.31
N PRO A 173 5.62 18.50 4.99
CA PRO A 173 6.18 19.49 5.92
C PRO A 173 5.16 20.54 6.34
N TRP A 174 4.34 21.00 5.40
CA TRP A 174 3.29 21.98 5.69
C TRP A 174 2.23 21.39 6.63
N LEU A 175 1.79 20.16 6.38
CA LEU A 175 0.81 19.46 7.22
C LEU A 175 1.32 19.27 8.65
N VAL A 176 2.59 18.88 8.79
CA VAL A 176 3.26 18.72 10.10
C VAL A 176 3.43 20.07 10.80
N GLY A 177 3.69 21.15 10.06
CA GLY A 177 3.81 22.50 10.61
C GLY A 177 2.51 23.03 11.22
N VAL A 178 1.35 22.67 10.66
CA VAL A 178 0.04 23.12 11.13
C VAL A 178 -0.55 22.20 12.20
N ALA A 179 -0.51 20.88 11.99
CA ALA A 179 -1.21 19.91 12.84
C ALA A 179 -0.29 19.16 13.82
N GLY A 180 1.03 19.24 13.65
CA GLY A 180 1.99 18.44 14.42
C GLY A 180 2.08 16.98 13.94
N LYS A 181 3.11 16.26 14.40
CA LYS A 181 3.45 14.92 13.88
C LYS A 181 2.40 13.87 14.24
N GLY A 182 1.95 13.82 15.49
CA GLY A 182 0.98 12.82 15.98
C GLY A 182 -0.32 12.78 15.15
N PRO A 183 -1.05 13.90 15.01
CA PRO A 183 -2.27 13.96 14.22
C PRO A 183 -2.07 13.62 12.74
N VAL A 184 -0.94 14.01 12.15
CA VAL A 184 -0.61 13.69 10.76
C VAL A 184 -0.43 12.17 10.57
N PHE A 185 0.29 11.48 11.47
CA PHE A 185 0.37 10.01 11.42
C PHE A 185 -0.99 9.34 11.66
N GLY A 186 -1.84 9.89 12.54
CA GLY A 186 -3.22 9.44 12.72
C GLY A 186 -4.05 9.58 11.43
N LEU A 187 -3.90 10.68 10.68
CA LEU A 187 -4.52 10.86 9.38
C LEU A 187 -4.07 9.78 8.38
N TYR A 188 -2.77 9.45 8.32
CA TYR A 188 -2.26 8.36 7.48
C TYR A 188 -2.78 6.99 7.89
N ALA A 189 -3.08 6.75 9.17
CA ALA A 189 -3.73 5.53 9.62
C ALA A 189 -5.18 5.44 9.08
N VAL A 190 -5.93 6.53 9.10
CA VAL A 190 -7.29 6.58 8.51
C VAL A 190 -7.23 6.40 7.00
N LEU A 191 -6.30 7.06 6.32
CA LEU A 191 -6.09 6.90 4.89
C LEU A 191 -5.68 5.46 4.51
N ASN A 192 -4.95 4.76 5.39
CA ASN A 192 -4.66 3.34 5.25
C ASN A 192 -5.94 2.49 5.20
N VAL A 193 -6.89 2.76 6.09
CA VAL A 193 -8.19 2.06 6.12
C VAL A 193 -8.97 2.34 4.84
N VAL A 194 -9.01 3.60 4.39
CA VAL A 194 -9.65 3.98 3.12
C VAL A 194 -9.00 3.24 1.95
N ALA A 195 -7.68 3.21 1.90
CA ALA A 195 -6.94 2.53 0.85
C ALA A 195 -7.14 1.01 0.89
N CYS A 196 -7.28 0.41 2.09
CA CYS A 196 -7.66 -0.98 2.25
C CYS A 196 -9.05 -1.27 1.67
N VAL A 197 -10.04 -0.40 1.93
CA VAL A 197 -11.38 -0.50 1.32
C VAL A 197 -11.30 -0.34 -0.20
N LEU A 198 -10.52 0.61 -0.70
CA LEU A 198 -10.32 0.80 -2.15
C LEU A 198 -9.69 -0.43 -2.81
N VAL A 199 -8.68 -1.02 -2.18
CA VAL A 199 -8.06 -2.27 -2.62
C VAL A 199 -9.10 -3.39 -2.64
N TRP A 200 -9.91 -3.50 -1.59
CA TRP A 200 -10.94 -4.53 -1.51
C TRP A 200 -12.00 -4.43 -2.62
N VAL A 201 -12.42 -3.20 -2.95
CA VAL A 201 -13.46 -2.91 -3.95
C VAL A 201 -12.94 -3.00 -5.39
N PHE A 202 -11.78 -2.40 -5.68
CA PHE A 202 -11.33 -2.19 -7.06
C PHE A 202 -10.28 -3.19 -7.53
N ILE A 203 -9.54 -3.85 -6.63
CA ILE A 203 -8.55 -4.86 -7.02
C ILE A 203 -9.23 -6.20 -7.19
N ARG A 204 -9.05 -6.77 -8.39
CA ARG A 204 -9.45 -8.13 -8.73
C ARG A 204 -8.25 -9.07 -8.65
N GLU A 205 -8.49 -10.33 -8.28
CA GLU A 205 -7.43 -11.34 -8.26
C GLU A 205 -6.95 -11.66 -9.69
N THR A 206 -5.64 -11.56 -9.92
CA THR A 206 -5.00 -11.84 -11.22
C THR A 206 -4.25 -13.16 -11.23
N ARG A 207 -4.16 -13.85 -10.08
CA ARG A 207 -3.42 -15.11 -9.95
C ARG A 207 -3.92 -16.19 -10.91
N ARG A 208 -2.95 -16.80 -11.63
CA ARG A 208 -3.13 -17.97 -12.53
C ARG A 208 -4.17 -17.78 -13.64
N LYS A 209 -4.47 -16.53 -14.00
CA LYS A 209 -5.36 -16.24 -15.14
C LYS A 209 -4.56 -15.91 -16.39
N THR A 210 -4.97 -16.46 -17.52
CA THR A 210 -4.41 -16.06 -18.81
C THR A 210 -4.89 -14.65 -19.19
N LEU A 211 -4.19 -13.99 -20.12
CA LEU A 211 -4.60 -12.66 -20.63
C LEU A 211 -6.04 -12.66 -21.15
N GLU A 212 -6.50 -13.77 -21.71
CA GLU A 212 -7.86 -13.94 -22.25
C GLU A 212 -8.91 -14.08 -21.13
N GLU A 213 -8.59 -14.77 -20.04
CA GLU A 213 -9.47 -14.88 -18.88
C GLU A 213 -9.55 -13.56 -18.09
N LEU A 214 -8.44 -12.82 -18.02
CA LEU A 214 -8.39 -11.46 -17.50
C LEU A 214 -9.32 -10.53 -18.30
N ASP A 215 -9.45 -10.75 -19.61
CA ASP A 215 -10.36 -9.97 -20.45
C ASP A 215 -11.82 -10.21 -20.11
N GLY A 216 -12.19 -11.46 -19.81
CA GLY A 216 -13.51 -11.77 -19.27
C GLY A 216 -13.77 -11.09 -17.93
N VAL A 217 -12.79 -11.13 -17.03
CA VAL A 217 -12.88 -10.53 -15.69
C VAL A 217 -13.02 -9.01 -15.72
N PHE A 218 -12.31 -8.33 -16.62
CA PHE A 218 -12.38 -6.87 -16.75
C PHE A 218 -13.54 -6.38 -17.61
N LYS A 219 -14.12 -7.24 -18.47
CA LYS A 219 -15.39 -6.98 -19.17
C LYS A 219 -16.60 -7.04 -18.23
N ALA A 220 -16.59 -7.92 -17.24
CA ALA A 220 -17.65 -7.98 -16.23
C ALA A 220 -17.76 -6.66 -15.43
N GLY A 221 -19.00 -6.24 -15.14
CA GLY A 221 -19.29 -5.02 -14.41
C GLY A 221 -18.67 -5.03 -13.00
N MET A 222 -18.24 -3.85 -12.51
CA MET A 222 -17.63 -3.70 -11.18
C MET A 222 -18.51 -4.32 -10.07
N GLY A 223 -19.83 -4.14 -10.16
CA GLY A 223 -20.80 -4.64 -9.18
C GLY A 223 -20.88 -6.17 -9.10
N GLU A 224 -20.65 -6.90 -10.20
CA GLU A 224 -20.67 -8.37 -10.17
C GLU A 224 -19.40 -8.93 -9.52
N SER A 225 -18.23 -8.33 -9.79
CA SER A 225 -17.00 -8.69 -9.09
C SER A 225 -17.11 -8.45 -7.59
N ILE A 226 -17.67 -7.31 -7.17
CA ILE A 226 -17.85 -7.01 -5.74
C ILE A 226 -18.79 -8.03 -5.09
N LYS A 227 -19.92 -8.38 -5.73
CA LYS A 227 -20.86 -9.40 -5.22
C LYS A 227 -20.25 -10.80 -5.17
N PHE A 228 -19.38 -11.14 -6.12
CA PHE A 228 -18.66 -12.42 -6.13
C PHE A 228 -17.67 -12.50 -4.97
N GLU A 229 -16.90 -11.43 -4.75
CA GLU A 229 -15.91 -11.38 -3.69
C GLU A 229 -16.51 -11.27 -2.29
N ALA A 230 -17.60 -10.50 -2.14
CA ALA A 230 -18.37 -10.47 -0.90
C ALA A 230 -18.91 -11.87 -0.55
N ARG A 231 -19.40 -12.63 -1.54
CA ARG A 231 -19.83 -14.02 -1.33
C ARG A 231 -18.68 -14.94 -0.92
N LYS A 232 -17.51 -14.81 -1.55
CA LYS A 232 -16.32 -15.57 -1.17
C LYS A 232 -15.90 -15.31 0.28
N LEU A 233 -15.88 -14.05 0.70
CA LEU A 233 -15.54 -13.67 2.08
C LEU A 233 -16.58 -14.18 3.07
N VAL A 234 -17.88 -14.02 2.78
CA VAL A 234 -18.95 -14.56 3.62
C VAL A 234 -18.81 -16.09 3.75
N ASN A 235 -18.50 -16.79 2.66
CA ASN A 235 -18.31 -18.24 2.70
C ASN A 235 -17.04 -18.66 3.45
N ALA A 236 -15.95 -17.91 3.33
CA ALA A 236 -14.73 -18.14 4.09
C ALA A 236 -14.96 -17.93 5.60
N VAL A 237 -15.65 -16.85 5.97
CA VAL A 237 -16.03 -16.55 7.36
C VAL A 237 -16.96 -17.64 7.90
N LYS A 238 -17.95 -18.08 7.13
CA LYS A 238 -18.84 -19.20 7.51
C LYS A 238 -18.07 -20.51 7.73
N MET A 239 -17.08 -20.79 6.88
CA MET A 239 -16.19 -21.95 7.06
C MET A 239 -15.33 -21.83 8.32
N SER A 240 -14.76 -20.66 8.60
CA SER A 240 -13.98 -20.42 9.82
C SER A 240 -14.82 -20.45 11.10
N LEU A 241 -16.12 -20.12 11.01
CA LEU A 241 -17.06 -20.19 12.14
C LEU A 241 -17.76 -21.56 12.27
N GLY A 242 -17.48 -22.52 11.38
CA GLY A 242 -18.07 -23.87 11.43
C GLY A 242 -19.55 -23.97 11.08
N ILE A 243 -20.18 -22.90 10.59
CA ILE A 243 -21.64 -22.81 10.34
C ILE A 243 -22.01 -23.36 8.94
N GLY A 244 -21.46 -24.52 8.56
CA GLY A 244 -21.62 -25.05 7.19
C GLY A 244 -21.55 -26.57 7.05
N ARG A 245 -21.58 -27.31 8.18
CA ARG A 245 -21.75 -28.77 8.18
C ARG A 245 -23.11 -29.10 8.78
N SER A 246 -24.14 -29.04 7.96
CA SER A 246 -25.41 -29.75 8.13
C SER A 246 -26.04 -29.96 6.77
#